data_AF-A0AAU1Q744-F1
#
_entry.id   AF-A0AAU1Q744-F1
#
_cell.length_a   1.000
_cell.length_b   1.000
_cell.length_c   1.000
_cell.angle_alpha   90.00
_cell.angle_beta   90.00
_cell.angle_gamma   90.00
#
_symmetry.space_group_name_H-M   'P 1'
#
loop_
_entity.id
_entity.type
_entity.pdbx_description
1 polymer ?
#
loop_
_entity_poly.entity_id
_entity_poly.type
_entity_poly.pdbx_seq_one_letter_code
_entity_poly.pdbx_strand_id
1 'polypeptide(L)'
;MHSSERGSRSFGALLRFHRERADMSQEALAGRIGFSKSQVAMVERGERRPRGTFVPNADEVLGAQGALIVVAEKEFKDNGLRPWTENYLDEERNAVALHSYQNHVIPGALQTEAYARAVYNCNYCPPLDDEEIEKRVAARLERQKLFHRKPTPIISYVLEQSALTRPLGGPLVLQDQLHHVLDVGRLRHVEVQVMPHDRQTHAGLAGPMILLETAERRQLAYVEGQNGGYFVSEQPDLGDMFGRYGILRAQALTPEESAKLIKQVAEGL
;
A
#
# COMPACT_ATOMS: atom_id res chain seq x y z
N MET A 1 -11.04 13.93 5.90
CA MET A 1 -11.73 13.61 4.62
C MET A 1 -11.13 12.33 4.07
N HIS A 2 -11.95 11.29 3.96
CA HIS A 2 -11.50 9.99 3.46
C HIS A 2 -11.09 10.12 1.99
N SER A 3 -10.04 9.41 1.56
CA SER A 3 -9.53 9.50 0.17
C SER A 3 -10.62 9.23 -0.88
N SER A 4 -11.58 8.36 -0.56
CA SER A 4 -12.73 8.03 -1.42
C SER A 4 -13.74 9.18 -1.59
N GLU A 5 -13.89 10.06 -0.58
CA GLU A 5 -14.76 11.23 -0.65
C GLU A 5 -14.16 12.33 -1.55
N ARG A 6 -12.82 12.46 -1.56
CA ARG A 6 -12.12 13.37 -2.48
C ARG A 6 -12.24 12.90 -3.92
N GLY A 7 -12.02 11.62 -4.20
CA GLY A 7 -12.17 11.06 -5.55
C GLY A 7 -13.58 11.20 -6.12
N SER A 8 -14.59 10.96 -5.28
CA SER A 8 -16.01 11.11 -5.67
C SER A 8 -16.37 12.56 -6.01
N ARG A 9 -15.85 13.55 -5.26
CA ARG A 9 -16.08 14.98 -5.56
C ARG A 9 -15.36 15.45 -6.82
N SER A 10 -14.11 15.03 -7.02
CA SER A 10 -13.34 15.37 -8.23
C SER A 10 -13.98 14.79 -9.49
N PHE A 11 -14.40 13.52 -9.44
CA PHE A 11 -15.14 12.90 -10.54
C PHE A 11 -16.48 13.62 -10.79
N GLY A 12 -17.23 13.92 -9.73
CA GLY A 12 -18.51 14.61 -9.85
C GLY A 12 -18.39 16.01 -10.50
N ALA A 13 -17.34 16.77 -10.15
CA ALA A 13 -17.05 18.06 -10.78
C ALA A 13 -16.71 17.92 -12.27
N LEU A 14 -15.91 16.92 -12.64
CA LEU A 14 -15.56 16.66 -14.03
C LEU A 14 -16.76 16.21 -14.86
N LEU A 15 -17.59 15.32 -14.31
CA LEU A 15 -18.85 14.90 -14.93
C LEU A 15 -19.76 16.10 -15.21
N ARG A 16 -19.93 16.97 -14.21
CA ARG A 16 -20.73 18.20 -14.33
C ARG A 16 -20.17 19.12 -15.42
N PHE A 17 -18.86 19.33 -15.46
CA PHE A 17 -18.19 20.15 -16.47
C PHE A 17 -18.50 19.65 -17.90
N HIS A 18 -18.33 18.35 -18.15
CA HIS A 18 -18.63 17.77 -19.47
C HIS A 18 -20.12 17.83 -19.81
N ARG A 19 -21.00 17.63 -18.83
CA ARG A 19 -22.45 17.74 -19.02
C ARG A 19 -22.88 19.15 -19.41
N GLU A 20 -22.38 20.17 -18.69
CA GLU A 20 -22.69 21.57 -18.98
C GLU A 20 -22.10 22.01 -20.33
N ARG A 21 -20.90 21.53 -20.69
CA ARG A 21 -20.32 21.76 -22.02
C ARG A 21 -21.12 21.13 -23.16
N ALA A 22 -21.78 20.00 -22.91
CA ALA A 22 -22.68 19.35 -23.87
C ALA A 22 -24.10 19.96 -23.87
N ASP A 23 -24.33 21.02 -23.09
CA ASP A 23 -25.62 21.71 -22.92
C ASP A 23 -26.76 20.75 -22.50
N MET A 24 -26.41 19.75 -21.68
CA MET A 24 -27.35 18.74 -21.22
C MET A 24 -27.81 19.02 -19.79
N SER A 25 -29.11 18.86 -19.52
CA SER A 25 -29.59 18.80 -18.14
C SER A 25 -29.21 17.46 -17.48
N GLN A 26 -29.20 17.39 -16.15
CA GLN A 26 -28.99 16.12 -15.42
C GLN A 26 -30.02 15.06 -15.83
N GLU A 27 -31.25 15.49 -16.15
CA GLU A 27 -32.35 14.63 -16.58
C GLU A 27 -32.17 14.11 -18.00
N ALA A 28 -31.68 14.97 -18.91
CA ALA A 28 -31.35 14.58 -20.27
C ALA A 28 -30.18 13.59 -20.31
N LEU A 29 -29.13 13.83 -19.51
CA LEU A 29 -28.02 12.88 -19.37
C LEU A 29 -28.53 11.55 -18.84
N ALA A 30 -29.25 11.58 -17.71
CA ALA A 30 -29.82 10.40 -17.06
C ALA A 30 -30.62 9.51 -18.03
N GLY A 31 -31.50 10.12 -18.83
CA GLY A 31 -32.29 9.41 -19.84
C GLY A 31 -31.45 8.74 -20.93
N ARG A 32 -30.32 9.33 -21.34
CA ARG A 32 -29.43 8.76 -22.36
C ARG A 32 -28.55 7.63 -21.83
N ILE A 33 -28.17 7.67 -20.54
CA ILE A 33 -27.27 6.67 -19.95
C ILE A 33 -28.02 5.53 -19.22
N GLY A 34 -29.34 5.62 -19.10
CA GLY A 34 -30.16 4.59 -18.44
C GLY A 34 -30.20 4.69 -16.91
N PHE A 35 -30.05 5.90 -16.36
CA PHE A 35 -30.08 6.17 -14.91
C PHE A 35 -31.14 7.22 -14.57
N SER A 36 -31.39 7.45 -13.28
CA SER A 36 -32.29 8.53 -12.85
C SER A 36 -31.55 9.86 -12.68
N LYS A 37 -32.28 10.98 -12.83
CA LYS A 37 -31.78 12.33 -12.54
C LYS A 37 -31.15 12.42 -11.14
N SER A 38 -31.79 11.79 -10.15
CA SER A 38 -31.27 11.76 -8.77
C SER A 38 -29.93 11.04 -8.68
N GLN A 39 -29.75 9.93 -9.40
CA GLN A 39 -28.47 9.22 -9.46
C GLN A 39 -27.37 10.08 -10.08
N VAL A 40 -27.64 10.76 -11.20
CA VAL A 40 -26.70 11.70 -11.82
C VAL A 40 -26.33 12.82 -10.83
N ALA A 41 -27.32 13.40 -10.16
CA ALA A 41 -27.10 14.49 -9.21
C ALA A 41 -26.28 14.07 -7.98
N MET A 42 -26.49 12.86 -7.43
CA MET A 42 -25.68 12.33 -6.33
C MET A 42 -24.23 12.06 -6.76
N VAL A 43 -24.01 11.61 -7.99
CA VAL A 43 -22.66 11.40 -8.54
C VAL A 43 -21.96 12.74 -8.74
N GLU A 44 -22.64 13.76 -9.30
CA GLU A 44 -22.08 15.11 -9.49
C GLU A 44 -21.69 15.78 -8.16
N ARG A 45 -22.45 15.52 -7.08
CA ARG A 45 -22.12 16.02 -5.73
C ARG A 45 -21.05 15.19 -5.01
N GLY A 46 -20.62 14.07 -5.58
CA GLY A 46 -19.68 13.15 -4.94
C GLY A 46 -20.27 12.39 -3.74
N GLU A 47 -21.60 12.33 -3.61
CA GLU A 47 -22.31 11.58 -2.57
C GLU A 47 -22.38 10.08 -2.89
N ARG A 48 -22.26 9.73 -4.17
CA ARG A 48 -22.31 8.34 -4.64
C ARG A 48 -21.30 8.10 -5.74
N ARG A 49 -20.55 7.00 -5.61
CA ARG A 49 -19.67 6.49 -6.67
C ARG A 49 -20.49 5.99 -7.87
N PRO A 50 -20.08 6.28 -9.13
CA PRO A 50 -20.72 5.73 -10.32
C PRO A 50 -20.53 4.20 -10.39
N ARG A 51 -21.55 3.47 -10.86
CA ARG A 51 -21.56 1.99 -10.91
C ARG A 51 -21.95 1.48 -12.29
N GLY A 52 -21.54 0.25 -12.59
CA GLY A 52 -21.90 -0.45 -13.81
C GLY A 52 -21.51 0.34 -15.06
N THR A 53 -22.44 0.48 -15.99
CA THR A 53 -22.25 1.17 -17.28
C THR A 53 -22.29 2.69 -17.19
N PHE A 54 -22.42 3.28 -15.99
CA PHE A 54 -22.55 4.74 -15.83
C PHE A 54 -21.41 5.52 -16.47
N VAL A 55 -20.17 5.16 -16.15
CA VAL A 55 -18.98 5.89 -16.63
C VAL A 55 -18.79 5.79 -18.14
N PRO A 56 -18.74 4.59 -18.77
CA PRO A 56 -18.54 4.49 -20.21
C PRO A 56 -19.68 5.16 -20.99
N ASN A 57 -20.94 5.00 -20.56
CA ASN A 57 -22.07 5.62 -21.25
C ASN A 57 -22.05 7.16 -21.11
N ALA A 58 -21.68 7.68 -19.93
CA ALA A 58 -21.55 9.12 -19.74
C ALA A 58 -20.38 9.71 -20.55
N ASP A 59 -19.25 9.00 -20.63
CA ASP A 59 -18.10 9.43 -21.43
C ASP A 59 -18.47 9.54 -22.92
N GLU A 60 -19.14 8.52 -23.45
CA GLU A 60 -19.63 8.49 -24.83
C GLU A 60 -20.66 9.58 -25.11
N VAL A 61 -21.72 9.66 -24.29
CA VAL A 61 -22.83 10.62 -24.50
C VAL A 61 -22.36 12.07 -24.38
N LEU A 62 -21.42 12.35 -23.49
CA LEU A 62 -20.90 13.70 -23.26
C LEU A 62 -19.71 14.04 -24.17
N GLY A 63 -19.24 13.10 -24.99
CA GLY A 63 -18.05 13.28 -25.84
C GLY A 63 -16.81 13.62 -25.01
N ALA A 64 -16.62 12.97 -23.87
CA ALA A 64 -15.51 13.22 -22.95
C ALA A 64 -14.19 12.56 -23.39
N GLN A 65 -14.20 11.78 -24.47
CA GLN A 65 -13.01 11.23 -25.13
C GLN A 65 -12.11 10.42 -24.19
N GLY A 66 -12.71 9.66 -23.29
CA GLY A 66 -12.05 8.82 -22.29
C GLY A 66 -11.68 9.55 -20.99
N ALA A 67 -11.90 10.86 -20.87
CA ALA A 67 -11.54 11.60 -19.66
C ALA A 67 -12.29 11.11 -18.41
N LEU A 68 -13.58 10.76 -18.54
CA LEU A 68 -14.35 10.22 -17.41
C LEU A 68 -13.93 8.80 -17.09
N ILE A 69 -13.58 8.00 -18.10
CA ILE A 69 -13.08 6.63 -17.93
C ILE A 69 -11.75 6.63 -17.16
N VAL A 70 -10.77 7.43 -17.60
CA VAL A 70 -9.44 7.50 -16.96
C VAL A 70 -9.54 7.92 -15.49
N VAL A 71 -10.36 8.93 -15.17
CA VAL A 71 -10.55 9.38 -13.78
C VAL A 71 -11.31 8.33 -12.97
N ALA A 72 -12.33 7.70 -13.54
CA ALA A 72 -13.04 6.64 -12.84
C ALA A 72 -12.15 5.43 -12.55
N GLU A 73 -11.30 5.01 -13.48
CA GLU A 73 -10.34 3.93 -13.25
C GLU A 73 -9.37 4.31 -12.13
N LYS A 74 -8.83 5.53 -12.15
CA LYS A 74 -7.91 5.99 -11.10
C LYS A 74 -8.58 6.08 -9.72
N GLU A 75 -9.79 6.61 -9.64
CA GLU A 75 -10.44 6.91 -8.35
C GLU A 75 -11.28 5.75 -7.82
N PHE A 76 -11.69 4.81 -8.68
CA PHE A 76 -12.67 3.79 -8.37
C PHE A 76 -12.26 2.36 -8.73
N LYS A 77 -11.10 2.09 -9.34
CA LYS A 77 -10.66 0.71 -9.54
C LYS A 77 -10.60 -0.01 -8.18
N ASP A 78 -11.22 -1.18 -8.12
CA ASP A 78 -11.34 -1.98 -6.90
C ASP A 78 -10.56 -3.28 -7.10
N ASN A 79 -9.26 -3.21 -6.89
CA ASN A 79 -8.40 -4.38 -6.86
C ASN A 79 -8.34 -5.03 -5.46
N GLY A 80 -9.26 -4.70 -4.54
CA GLY A 80 -9.24 -5.20 -3.14
C GLY A 80 -8.16 -4.56 -2.28
N LEU A 81 -7.40 -3.62 -2.85
CA LEU A 81 -6.45 -2.78 -2.16
C LEU A 81 -7.04 -1.38 -2.02
N ARG A 82 -6.52 -0.65 -1.05
CA ARG A 82 -6.94 0.73 -0.85
C ARG A 82 -6.27 1.60 -1.93
N PRO A 83 -6.90 2.68 -2.43
CA PRO A 83 -6.36 3.46 -3.57
C PRO A 83 -4.91 3.96 -3.38
N TRP A 84 -4.52 4.29 -2.15
CA TRP A 84 -3.15 4.69 -1.84
C TRP A 84 -2.14 3.53 -1.95
N THR A 85 -2.58 2.31 -1.63
CA THR A 85 -1.78 1.09 -1.78
C THR A 85 -1.50 0.82 -3.26
N GLU A 86 -2.44 1.08 -4.18
CA GLU A 86 -2.21 0.88 -5.61
C GLU A 86 -1.03 1.72 -6.13
N ASN A 87 -1.07 3.03 -5.86
CA ASN A 87 -0.01 3.96 -6.28
C ASN A 87 1.34 3.58 -5.69
N TYR A 88 1.35 3.11 -4.43
CA TYR A 88 2.55 2.59 -3.81
C TYR A 88 3.09 1.33 -4.49
N LEU A 89 2.22 0.38 -4.84
CA LEU A 89 2.64 -0.85 -5.52
C LEU A 89 3.20 -0.59 -6.92
N ASP A 90 2.70 0.43 -7.62
CA ASP A 90 3.29 0.88 -8.89
C ASP A 90 4.72 1.38 -8.70
N GLU A 91 4.97 2.20 -7.70
CA GLU A 91 6.31 2.69 -7.40
C GLU A 91 7.23 1.57 -6.89
N GLU A 92 6.74 0.66 -6.03
CA GLU A 92 7.48 -0.52 -5.56
C GLU A 92 7.93 -1.42 -6.71
N ARG A 93 7.03 -1.69 -7.67
CA ARG A 93 7.34 -2.52 -8.85
C ARG A 93 8.50 -1.96 -9.67
N ASN A 94 8.62 -0.63 -9.74
CA ASN A 94 9.61 0.07 -10.55
C ASN A 94 10.85 0.53 -9.76
N ALA A 95 10.83 0.43 -8.43
CA ALA A 95 11.89 0.94 -7.57
C ALA A 95 13.21 0.16 -7.72
N VAL A 96 14.31 0.85 -7.98
CA VAL A 96 15.68 0.29 -8.00
C VAL A 96 16.29 0.19 -6.59
N ALA A 97 15.74 0.90 -5.62
CA ALA A 97 16.04 0.69 -4.20
C ALA A 97 14.76 0.79 -3.36
N LEU A 98 14.66 -0.06 -2.34
CA LEU A 98 13.58 -0.06 -1.35
C LEU A 98 14.16 -0.19 0.06
N HIS A 99 13.75 0.70 0.94
CA HIS A 99 14.16 0.69 2.33
C HIS A 99 12.93 0.76 3.22
N SER A 100 12.73 -0.19 4.13
CA SER A 100 11.52 -0.21 4.95
C SER A 100 11.83 -0.42 6.42
N TYR A 101 11.28 0.48 7.24
CA TYR A 101 11.21 0.30 8.68
C TYR A 101 9.78 -0.13 9.06
N GLN A 102 9.65 -1.26 9.76
CA GLN A 102 8.37 -1.79 10.23
C GLN A 102 8.43 -2.12 11.71
N ASN A 103 7.40 -1.70 12.45
CA ASN A 103 7.44 -1.71 13.91
C ASN A 103 6.49 -2.71 14.58
N HIS A 104 5.47 -3.22 13.88
CA HIS A 104 4.42 -4.05 14.52
C HIS A 104 4.10 -5.33 13.74
N VAL A 105 4.37 -5.36 12.43
CA VAL A 105 4.07 -6.49 11.54
C VAL A 105 5.21 -6.60 10.54
N ILE A 106 5.63 -7.83 10.23
CA ILE A 106 6.61 -8.11 9.17
C ILE A 106 6.13 -7.50 7.84
N PRO A 107 6.99 -6.83 7.04
CA PRO A 107 6.60 -6.20 5.78
C PRO A 107 5.84 -7.16 4.88
N GLY A 108 4.77 -6.71 4.23
CA GLY A 108 3.89 -7.58 3.43
C GLY A 108 4.62 -8.41 2.36
N ALA A 109 5.66 -7.85 1.74
CA ALA A 109 6.49 -8.57 0.77
C ALA A 109 7.32 -9.70 1.42
N LEU A 110 7.66 -9.61 2.71
CA LEU A 110 8.37 -10.68 3.45
C LEU A 110 7.40 -11.71 4.06
N GLN A 111 6.09 -11.62 3.86
CA GLN A 111 5.16 -12.50 4.54
C GLN A 111 4.94 -13.81 3.80
N THR A 112 4.94 -14.94 4.52
CA THR A 112 4.41 -16.21 4.04
C THR A 112 2.88 -16.12 3.91
N GLU A 113 2.29 -17.02 3.13
CA GLU A 113 0.83 -17.05 2.94
C GLU A 113 0.09 -17.20 4.29
N ALA A 114 0.51 -18.16 5.12
CA ALA A 114 -0.11 -18.42 6.42
C ALA A 114 -0.02 -17.23 7.36
N TYR A 115 1.12 -16.54 7.41
CA TYR A 115 1.28 -15.34 8.22
C TYR A 115 0.48 -14.16 7.66
N ALA A 116 0.46 -13.97 6.34
CA ALA A 116 -0.34 -12.93 5.70
C ALA A 116 -1.84 -13.11 6.01
N ARG A 117 -2.33 -14.34 5.91
CA ARG A 117 -3.69 -14.72 6.29
C ARG A 117 -3.95 -14.45 7.77
N ALA A 118 -3.03 -14.84 8.65
CA ALA A 118 -3.14 -14.56 10.09
C ALA A 118 -3.23 -13.06 10.40
N VAL A 119 -2.45 -12.22 9.71
CA VAL A 119 -2.53 -10.76 9.83
C VAL A 119 -3.90 -10.25 9.41
N TYR A 120 -4.47 -10.74 8.31
CA TYR A 120 -5.81 -10.32 7.87
C TYR A 120 -6.96 -10.87 8.71
N ASN A 121 -6.74 -12.00 9.40
CA ASN A 121 -7.67 -12.56 10.37
C ASN A 121 -7.66 -11.85 11.73
N CYS A 122 -6.69 -10.98 12.01
CA CYS A 122 -6.63 -10.23 13.26
C CYS A 122 -7.77 -9.20 13.31
N ASN A 123 -8.86 -9.47 14.04
CA ASN A 123 -9.98 -8.58 14.41
C ASN A 123 -10.08 -7.26 13.62
N TYR A 124 -10.24 -7.37 12.30
CA TYR A 124 -10.42 -6.21 11.42
C TYR A 124 -11.74 -5.51 11.78
N CYS A 125 -11.74 -4.18 11.70
CA CYS A 125 -12.93 -3.38 11.95
C CYS A 125 -13.19 -2.47 10.74
N PRO A 126 -14.25 -2.74 9.94
CA PRO A 126 -15.15 -3.91 10.01
C PRO A 126 -14.43 -5.23 9.63
N PRO A 127 -14.99 -6.39 10.01
CA PRO A 127 -14.45 -7.68 9.59
C PRO A 127 -14.37 -7.80 8.07
N LEU A 128 -13.34 -8.49 7.58
CA LEU A 128 -13.21 -8.86 6.18
C LEU A 128 -13.91 -10.20 5.95
N ASP A 129 -14.53 -10.37 4.78
CA ASP A 129 -14.98 -11.69 4.34
C ASP A 129 -13.80 -12.52 3.81
N ASP A 130 -14.01 -13.83 3.68
CA ASP A 130 -12.97 -14.77 3.28
C ASP A 130 -12.43 -14.47 1.87
N GLU A 131 -13.30 -14.06 0.94
CA GLU A 131 -12.90 -13.75 -0.45
C GLU A 131 -11.96 -12.53 -0.51
N GLU A 132 -12.26 -11.48 0.25
CA GLU A 132 -11.42 -10.29 0.37
C GLU A 132 -10.08 -10.62 1.05
N ILE A 133 -10.08 -11.52 2.04
CA ILE A 133 -8.84 -12.01 2.65
C ILE A 133 -7.98 -12.73 1.61
N GLU A 134 -8.54 -13.67 0.85
CA GLU A 134 -7.81 -14.37 -0.21
C GLU A 134 -7.21 -13.40 -1.24
N LYS A 135 -8.02 -12.43 -1.68
CA LYS A 135 -7.59 -11.41 -2.65
C LYS A 135 -6.39 -10.60 -2.14
N ARG A 136 -6.43 -10.19 -0.86
CA ARG A 136 -5.33 -9.43 -0.25
C ARG A 136 -4.09 -10.27 0.05
N VAL A 137 -4.27 -11.54 0.42
CA VAL A 137 -3.17 -12.49 0.58
C VAL A 137 -2.47 -12.71 -0.77
N ALA A 138 -3.23 -12.98 -1.83
CA ALA A 138 -2.68 -13.11 -3.18
C ALA A 138 -1.91 -11.86 -3.60
N ALA A 139 -2.45 -10.66 -3.34
CA ALA A 139 -1.77 -9.41 -3.61
C ALA A 139 -0.43 -9.25 -2.84
N ARG A 140 -0.32 -9.75 -1.60
CA ARG A 140 0.96 -9.78 -0.87
C ARG A 140 1.95 -10.76 -1.48
N LEU A 141 1.51 -11.97 -1.82
CA LEU A 141 2.37 -12.99 -2.42
C LEU A 141 2.92 -12.55 -3.79
N GLU A 142 2.11 -11.85 -4.58
CA GLU A 142 2.53 -11.28 -5.86
C GLU A 142 3.70 -10.28 -5.70
N ARG A 143 3.79 -9.58 -4.56
CA ARG A 143 4.89 -8.65 -4.28
C ARG A 143 6.22 -9.35 -4.05
N GLN A 144 6.23 -10.63 -3.66
CA GLN A 144 7.47 -11.39 -3.46
C GLN A 144 8.30 -11.52 -4.75
N LYS A 145 7.67 -11.34 -5.92
CA LYS A 145 8.37 -11.26 -7.22
C LYS A 145 9.46 -10.18 -7.22
N LEU A 146 9.35 -9.16 -6.36
CA LEU A 146 10.36 -8.13 -6.15
C LEU A 146 11.76 -8.70 -5.86
N PHE A 147 11.86 -9.79 -5.10
CA PHE A 147 13.15 -10.38 -4.71
C PHE A 147 13.88 -11.09 -5.85
N HIS A 148 13.15 -11.48 -6.90
CA HIS A 148 13.69 -12.30 -8.00
C HIS A 148 13.59 -11.61 -9.38
N ARG A 149 13.00 -10.41 -9.45
CA ARG A 149 12.89 -9.66 -10.70
C ARG A 149 14.25 -9.16 -11.20
N LYS A 150 14.29 -8.85 -12.50
CA LYS A 150 15.43 -8.22 -13.17
C LYS A 150 14.99 -6.88 -13.79
N PRO A 151 15.80 -5.80 -13.69
CA PRO A 151 16.99 -5.69 -12.85
C PRO A 151 16.65 -5.78 -11.36
N THR A 152 17.60 -6.30 -10.58
CA THR A 152 17.39 -6.59 -9.15
C THR A 152 17.52 -5.31 -8.32
N PRO A 153 16.54 -4.98 -7.46
CA PRO A 153 16.59 -3.80 -6.61
C PRO A 153 17.48 -4.00 -5.38
N ILE A 154 18.02 -2.92 -4.83
CA ILE A 154 18.68 -2.92 -3.52
C ILE A 154 17.60 -2.82 -2.43
N ILE A 155 17.51 -3.79 -1.54
CA ILE A 155 16.48 -3.85 -0.51
C ILE A 155 17.11 -3.82 0.88
N SER A 156 16.54 -3.02 1.78
CA SER A 156 16.90 -3.03 3.20
C SER A 156 15.65 -2.99 4.06
N TYR A 157 15.64 -3.80 5.11
CA TYR A 157 14.61 -3.82 6.14
C TYR A 157 15.22 -3.53 7.51
N VAL A 158 14.54 -2.70 8.30
CA VAL A 158 14.74 -2.59 9.75
C VAL A 158 13.44 -3.03 10.41
N LEU A 159 13.47 -4.16 11.12
CA LEU A 159 12.31 -4.75 11.76
C LEU A 159 12.41 -4.58 13.27
N GLU A 160 11.36 -4.09 13.92
CA GLU A 160 11.28 -4.17 15.38
C GLU A 160 11.25 -5.63 15.85
N GLN A 161 12.03 -5.95 16.89
CA GLN A 161 12.01 -7.28 17.50
C GLN A 161 10.60 -7.67 17.96
N SER A 162 9.74 -6.71 18.30
CA SER A 162 8.33 -6.97 18.65
C SER A 162 7.50 -7.57 17.52
N ALA A 163 7.84 -7.28 16.25
CA ALA A 163 7.20 -7.89 15.09
C ALA A 163 7.63 -9.35 14.87
N LEU A 164 8.75 -9.76 15.46
CA LEU A 164 9.30 -11.12 15.37
C LEU A 164 8.82 -12.03 16.49
N THR A 165 8.35 -11.48 17.61
CA THR A 165 7.96 -12.25 18.81
C THR A 165 6.45 -12.35 19.02
N ARG A 166 5.64 -11.61 18.26
CA ARG A 166 4.17 -11.67 18.35
C ARG A 166 3.65 -12.87 17.54
N PRO A 167 3.02 -13.88 18.18
CA PRO A 167 2.67 -15.15 17.52
C PRO A 167 1.39 -15.05 16.68
N LEU A 168 1.36 -14.16 15.69
CA LEU A 168 0.23 -14.03 14.77
C LEU A 168 0.08 -15.33 13.97
N GLY A 169 -1.09 -15.97 14.08
CA GLY A 169 -1.35 -17.30 13.47
C GLY A 169 -0.84 -18.48 14.31
N GLY A 170 -0.24 -18.23 15.47
CA GLY A 170 0.32 -19.23 16.37
C GLY A 170 1.83 -19.47 16.18
N PRO A 171 2.46 -20.25 17.10
CA PRO A 171 3.91 -20.43 17.11
C PRO A 171 4.48 -21.03 15.81
N LEU A 172 3.82 -22.04 15.24
CA LEU A 172 4.27 -22.68 13.99
C LEU A 172 4.25 -21.71 12.80
N VAL A 173 3.19 -20.92 12.66
CA VAL A 173 3.07 -19.92 11.57
C VAL A 173 4.15 -18.85 11.70
N LEU A 174 4.42 -18.39 12.93
CA LEU A 174 5.50 -17.43 13.17
C LEU A 174 6.88 -18.05 12.92
N GLN A 175 7.12 -19.29 13.34
CA GLN A 175 8.39 -20.00 13.10
C GLN A 175 8.68 -20.11 11.59
N ASP A 176 7.72 -20.58 10.79
CA ASP A 176 7.84 -20.66 9.33
C ASP A 176 8.09 -19.27 8.71
N GLN A 177 7.40 -18.26 9.22
CA GLN A 177 7.59 -16.87 8.79
C GLN A 177 9.00 -16.36 9.08
N LEU A 178 9.58 -16.67 10.25
CA LEU A 178 10.94 -16.25 10.60
C LEU A 178 11.99 -16.98 9.76
N HIS A 179 11.77 -18.27 9.45
CA HIS A 179 12.62 -19.00 8.52
C HIS A 179 12.59 -18.38 7.11
N HIS A 180 11.41 -17.98 6.63
CA HIS A 180 11.29 -17.28 5.36
C HIS A 180 12.07 -15.95 5.34
N VAL A 181 12.00 -15.16 6.42
CA VAL A 181 12.80 -13.91 6.55
C VAL A 181 14.30 -14.21 6.48
N LEU A 182 14.78 -15.27 7.15
CA LEU A 182 16.18 -15.70 7.08
C LEU A 182 16.60 -16.10 5.66
N ASP A 183 15.75 -16.83 4.94
CA ASP A 183 16.05 -17.26 3.58
C ASP A 183 16.10 -16.08 2.60
N VAL A 184 15.16 -15.14 2.69
CA VAL A 184 15.20 -13.90 1.89
C VAL A 184 16.41 -13.03 2.24
N GLY A 185 16.78 -12.97 3.52
CA GLY A 185 17.97 -12.24 3.99
C GLY A 185 19.31 -12.83 3.52
N ARG A 186 19.34 -14.02 2.89
CA ARG A 186 20.55 -14.57 2.25
C ARG A 186 20.79 -14.04 0.84
N LEU A 187 19.82 -13.35 0.25
CA LEU A 187 19.95 -12.77 -1.08
C LEU A 187 20.95 -11.59 -1.04
N ARG A 188 21.90 -11.55 -1.97
CA ARG A 188 23.02 -10.58 -1.97
C ARG A 188 22.60 -9.10 -2.07
N HIS A 189 21.35 -8.86 -2.44
CA HIS A 189 20.75 -7.53 -2.63
C HIS A 189 19.71 -7.20 -1.55
N VAL A 190 19.58 -8.02 -0.51
CA VAL A 190 18.63 -7.83 0.59
C VAL A 190 19.36 -7.80 1.92
N GLU A 191 19.15 -6.73 2.68
CA GLU A 191 19.64 -6.61 4.05
C GLU A 191 18.47 -6.62 5.03
N VAL A 192 18.55 -7.43 6.09
CA VAL A 192 17.56 -7.46 7.17
C VAL A 192 18.25 -7.18 8.49
N GLN A 193 17.88 -6.06 9.11
CA GLN A 193 18.34 -5.67 10.44
C GLN A 193 17.17 -5.73 11.44
N VAL A 194 17.48 -6.05 12.69
CA VAL A 194 16.51 -6.06 13.78
C VAL A 194 16.83 -4.93 14.75
N MET A 195 15.81 -4.14 15.06
CA MET A 195 15.84 -3.19 16.17
C MET A 195 15.53 -3.95 17.47
N PRO A 196 16.49 -4.05 18.41
CA PRO A 196 16.30 -4.81 19.64
C PRO A 196 15.52 -4.00 20.69
N HIS A 197 14.88 -4.69 21.64
CA HIS A 197 14.08 -4.04 22.70
C HIS A 197 14.89 -3.20 23.69
N ASP A 198 16.21 -3.40 23.77
CA ASP A 198 17.08 -2.80 24.79
C ASP A 198 17.58 -1.39 24.43
N ARG A 199 17.11 -0.80 23.32
CA ARG A 199 17.51 0.55 22.91
C ARG A 199 16.88 1.62 23.81
N GLN A 200 17.72 2.50 24.34
CA GLN A 200 17.28 3.66 25.14
C GLN A 200 16.93 4.89 24.30
N THR A 201 17.30 4.89 23.01
CA THR A 201 16.94 5.94 22.05
C THR A 201 16.43 5.28 20.78
N HIS A 202 15.46 5.91 20.12
CA HIS A 202 14.79 5.30 18.98
C HIS A 202 14.31 6.35 17.97
N ALA A 203 14.81 6.29 16.73
CA ALA A 203 14.49 7.28 15.70
C ALA A 203 13.14 7.05 15.00
N GLY A 204 12.57 5.84 15.10
CA GLY A 204 11.33 5.43 14.41
C GLY A 204 10.05 5.56 15.24
N LEU A 205 10.02 6.45 16.24
CA LEU A 205 8.83 6.64 17.12
C LEU A 205 7.59 7.16 16.36
N ALA A 206 7.79 7.80 15.20
CA ALA A 206 6.70 8.27 14.34
C ALA A 206 5.98 7.14 13.58
N GLY A 207 6.45 5.90 13.70
CA GLY A 207 5.85 4.73 13.05
C GLY A 207 6.61 4.25 11.82
N PRO A 208 6.02 3.31 11.06
CA PRO A 208 6.67 2.68 9.92
C PRO A 208 6.84 3.64 8.75
N MET A 209 7.82 3.37 7.90
CA MET A 209 8.09 4.14 6.69
C MET A 209 8.73 3.28 5.61
N ILE A 210 8.52 3.66 4.37
CA ILE A 210 9.12 3.03 3.20
C ILE A 210 9.77 4.12 2.34
N LEU A 211 11.04 3.96 2.00
CA LEU A 211 11.75 4.82 1.05
C LEU A 211 11.95 4.05 -0.24
N LEU A 212 11.79 4.75 -1.35
CA LEU A 212 11.92 4.21 -2.70
C LEU A 212 12.86 5.11 -3.51
N GLU A 213 13.63 4.48 -4.39
CA GLU A 213 14.37 5.17 -5.44
C GLU A 213 14.00 4.55 -6.78
N THR A 214 13.73 5.39 -7.78
CA THR A 214 13.40 4.98 -9.15
C THR A 214 14.64 4.86 -10.03
N ALA A 215 14.50 4.29 -11.23
CA ALA A 215 15.60 4.19 -12.19
C ALA A 215 16.16 5.56 -12.59
N GLU A 216 15.31 6.59 -12.60
CA GLU A 216 15.65 7.98 -12.87
C GLU A 216 16.26 8.70 -11.65
N ARG A 217 16.57 7.99 -10.57
CA ARG A 217 17.12 8.53 -9.30
C ARG A 217 16.18 9.48 -8.57
N ARG A 218 14.89 9.48 -8.92
CA ARG A 218 13.86 10.15 -8.11
C ARG A 218 13.65 9.34 -6.83
N GLN A 219 13.78 10.03 -5.70
CA GLN A 219 13.55 9.49 -4.37
C GLN A 219 12.13 9.82 -3.89
N LEU A 220 11.54 8.88 -3.15
CA LEU A 220 10.22 9.01 -2.56
C LEU A 220 10.24 8.39 -1.17
N ALA A 221 9.41 8.92 -0.28
CA ALA A 221 9.04 8.24 0.93
C ALA A 221 7.54 7.99 0.93
N TYR A 222 7.13 6.89 1.53
CA TYR A 222 5.76 6.48 1.65
C TYR A 222 5.47 6.12 3.10
N VAL A 223 4.42 6.74 3.64
CA VAL A 223 3.99 6.57 5.03
C VAL A 223 2.55 6.10 5.01
N GLU A 224 2.28 5.01 5.75
CA GLU A 224 0.93 4.47 5.93
C GLU A 224 0.46 4.60 7.37
N GLY A 225 -0.81 4.92 7.52
CA GLY A 225 -1.55 4.83 8.78
C GLY A 225 -2.89 4.12 8.58
N GLN A 226 -3.69 4.07 9.65
CA GLN A 226 -4.95 3.31 9.69
C GLN A 226 -5.94 3.67 8.57
N ASN A 227 -5.97 4.95 8.18
CA ASN A 227 -6.98 5.51 7.26
C ASN A 227 -6.40 6.03 5.93
N GLY A 228 -5.14 5.76 5.62
CA GLY A 228 -4.50 6.30 4.43
C GLY A 228 -3.01 6.05 4.36
N GLY A 229 -2.47 6.13 3.14
CA GLY A 229 -1.05 6.30 2.86
C GLY A 229 -0.82 7.54 2.01
N TYR A 230 0.34 8.17 2.16
CA TYR A 230 0.74 9.30 1.33
C TYR A 230 2.22 9.26 1.01
N PHE A 231 2.57 9.87 -0.11
CA PHE A 231 3.94 10.07 -0.51
C PHE A 231 4.49 11.40 0.01
N VAL A 232 5.77 11.39 0.35
CA VAL A 232 6.60 12.56 0.56
C VAL A 232 7.67 12.54 -0.52
N SER A 233 7.73 13.58 -1.35
CA SER A 233 8.70 13.72 -2.44
C SER A 233 9.50 15.02 -2.38
N GLU A 234 9.09 15.95 -1.51
CA GLU A 234 9.65 17.30 -1.45
C GLU A 234 10.63 17.45 -0.29
N GLN A 235 11.63 18.30 -0.49
CA GLN A 235 12.57 18.70 0.55
C GLN A 235 11.97 19.84 1.40
N PRO A 236 12.33 19.95 2.69
CA PRO A 236 13.30 19.15 3.43
C PRO A 236 12.77 17.80 3.97
N ASP A 237 11.45 17.61 3.98
CA ASP A 237 10.81 16.47 4.65
C ASP A 237 11.31 15.11 4.13
N LEU A 238 11.51 14.99 2.81
CA LEU A 238 12.09 13.79 2.21
C LEU A 238 13.49 13.50 2.75
N GLY A 239 14.37 14.50 2.78
CA GLY A 239 15.73 14.38 3.31
C GLY A 239 15.74 13.97 4.78
N ASP A 240 14.87 14.56 5.60
CA ASP A 240 14.71 14.21 7.02
C ASP A 240 14.29 12.76 7.21
N MET A 241 13.43 12.22 6.34
CA MET A 241 13.05 10.81 6.36
C MET A 241 14.22 9.89 6.00
N PHE A 242 15.00 10.20 4.97
CA PHE A 242 16.21 9.44 4.64
C PHE A 242 17.24 9.50 5.78
N GLY A 243 17.44 10.67 6.39
CA GLY A 243 18.28 10.84 7.57
C GLY A 243 17.82 9.97 8.74
N ARG A 244 16.50 9.95 9.03
CA ARG A 244 15.90 9.11 10.07
C ARG A 244 16.12 7.63 9.82
N TYR A 245 15.98 7.17 8.58
CA TYR A 245 16.26 5.77 8.22
C TYR A 245 17.75 5.42 8.40
N GLY A 246 18.65 6.34 8.08
CA GLY A 246 20.08 6.19 8.38
C GLY A 246 20.36 5.98 9.87
N ILE A 247 19.72 6.77 10.75
CA ILE A 247 19.82 6.61 12.21
C ILE A 247 19.25 5.26 12.66
N LEU A 248 18.10 4.86 12.13
CA LEU A 248 17.49 3.55 12.43
C LEU A 248 18.43 2.39 12.11
N ARG A 249 19.11 2.41 10.96
CA ARG A 249 20.09 1.38 10.60
C ARG A 249 21.31 1.35 11.51
N ALA A 250 21.72 2.50 12.04
CA ALA A 250 22.82 2.59 13.00
C ALA A 250 22.42 2.14 14.41
N GLN A 251 21.14 2.26 14.77
CA GLN A 251 20.59 1.81 16.06
C GLN A 251 20.29 0.31 16.07
N ALA A 252 19.87 -0.24 14.93
CA ALA A 252 19.58 -1.66 14.75
C ALA A 252 20.85 -2.52 14.82
N LEU A 253 20.67 -3.81 15.11
CA LEU A 253 21.73 -4.81 15.06
C LEU A 253 22.33 -4.92 13.66
N THR A 254 23.55 -5.45 13.55
CA THR A 254 24.11 -5.78 12.21
C THR A 254 23.27 -6.89 11.56
N PRO A 255 23.34 -7.07 10.22
CA PRO A 255 22.63 -8.15 9.54
C PRO A 255 22.93 -9.55 10.13
N GLU A 256 24.17 -9.82 10.52
CA GLU A 256 24.58 -11.11 11.10
C GLU A 256 24.02 -11.32 12.51
N GLU A 257 24.05 -10.29 13.36
CA GLU A 257 23.46 -10.31 14.70
C GLU A 257 21.94 -10.44 14.62
N SER A 258 21.33 -9.76 13.65
CA SER A 258 19.91 -9.83 13.34
C SER A 258 19.50 -11.24 12.93
N ALA A 259 20.25 -11.89 12.04
CA ALA A 259 20.00 -13.26 11.63
C ALA A 259 20.11 -14.26 12.79
N LYS A 260 21.07 -14.05 13.71
CA LYS A 260 21.19 -14.86 14.94
C LYS A 260 19.96 -14.68 15.82
N LEU A 261 19.52 -13.44 16.05
CA LEU A 261 18.35 -13.16 16.87
C LEU A 261 17.08 -13.74 16.26
N ILE A 262 16.85 -13.56 14.95
CA ILE A 262 15.69 -14.14 14.25
C ILE A 262 15.69 -15.67 14.39
N LYS A 263 16.84 -16.31 14.23
CA LYS A 263 16.98 -17.77 14.41
C LYS A 263 16.68 -18.20 15.85
N GLN A 264 17.20 -17.49 16.84
CA GLN A 264 16.93 -17.78 18.25
C GLN A 264 15.44 -17.65 18.60
N VAL A 265 14.76 -16.63 18.06
CA VAL A 265 13.32 -16.48 18.26
C VAL A 265 12.57 -17.64 17.58
N ALA A 266 12.94 -18.03 16.36
CA ALA A 266 12.32 -19.15 15.65
C ALA A 266 12.49 -20.49 16.38
N GLU A 267 13.67 -20.75 16.95
CA GLU A 267 13.99 -21.97 17.72
C GLU A 267 13.33 -21.99 19.11
N GLY A 268 12.90 -20.83 19.62
CA GLY A 268 12.26 -20.69 20.93
C GLY A 268 10.72 -20.71 20.92
N LEU A 269 10.09 -20.85 19.73
CA LEU A 269 8.64 -20.97 19.54
C LEU A 269 8.18 -22.43 19.61
#